data_AF-A0AAU0XMR9-F1
#
_entry.id   AF-A0AAU0XMR9-F1
#
_cell.length_a   1.000
_cell.length_b   1.000
_cell.length_c   1.000
_cell.angle_alpha   90.00
_cell.angle_beta   90.00
_cell.angle_gamma   90.00
#
_symmetry.space_group_name_H-M   'P 1'
#
loop_
_entity.id
_entity.type
_entity.pdbx_description
1 polymer ?
#
loop_
_entity_poly.entity_id
_entity_poly.type
_entity_poly.pdbx_seq_one_letter_code
_entity_poly.pdbx_strand_id
1 'polypeptide(L)' 'MEDPPEETESPYYCTPHSQREIHSVALQLGLANSDTERKQILDSFGMTIEEFNELFGHDSGSAGPDDG' A
#
# COMPACT_ATOMS: atom_id res chain seq x y z
N MET A 1 27.35 26.31 -4.64
CA MET A 1 26.87 24.97 -5.01
C MET A 1 25.72 24.75 -4.08
N GLU A 2 24.50 24.83 -4.60
CA GLU A 2 23.32 24.41 -3.84
C GLU A 2 23.36 22.89 -3.81
N ASP A 3 23.48 22.33 -2.61
CA ASP A 3 23.31 20.90 -2.38
C ASP A 3 21.93 20.50 -2.94
N PRO A 4 21.82 19.36 -3.67
CA PRO A 4 20.52 18.86 -4.09
C PRO A 4 19.65 18.63 -2.84
N PRO A 5 18.33 18.82 -2.94
CA PRO A 5 17.45 18.61 -1.79
C PRO A 5 17.71 17.21 -1.25
N GLU A 6 18.06 17.15 0.03
CA GLU A 6 18.10 15.92 0.79
C GLU A 6 16.75 15.24 0.53
N GLU A 7 16.78 14.13 -0.21
CA GLU A 7 15.61 13.28 -0.34
C GLU A 7 15.30 12.85 1.09
N THR A 8 14.40 13.58 1.73
CA THR A 8 13.80 13.21 3.00
C THR A 8 13.13 11.87 2.74
N GLU A 9 13.91 10.80 2.92
CA GLU A 9 13.44 9.43 3.04
C GLU A 9 12.45 9.48 4.20
N SER A 10 11.17 9.65 3.86
CA SER A 10 10.07 9.52 4.80
C SER A 10 10.36 8.29 5.64
N PRO A 11 10.38 8.41 6.98
CA PRO A 11 10.87 7.37 7.86
C PRO A 11 10.13 6.09 7.51
N TYR A 12 10.88 5.18 6.92
CA TYR A 12 10.48 3.92 6.37
C TYR A 12 9.22 3.40 7.07
N TYR A 13 8.06 3.62 6.45
CA TYR A 13 6.99 2.65 6.57
C TYR A 13 7.59 1.40 5.93
N CYS A 14 8.25 0.60 6.76
CA CYS A 14 8.71 -0.73 6.42
C CYS A 14 7.44 -1.56 6.25
N THR A 15 6.70 -1.31 5.17
CA THR A 15 5.59 -2.14 4.79
C THR A 15 6.19 -3.53 4.59
N PRO A 16 5.68 -4.57 5.27
CA PRO A 16 6.23 -5.91 5.14
C PRO A 16 6.16 -6.45 3.70
N HIS A 17 5.40 -5.77 2.84
CA HIS A 17 5.23 -6.06 1.43
C HIS A 17 5.79 -4.94 0.55
N SER A 18 6.44 -5.32 -0.54
CA SER A 18 6.85 -4.41 -1.61
C SER A 18 5.62 -3.89 -2.37
N GLN A 19 5.68 -2.69 -2.95
CA GLN A 19 4.60 -2.15 -3.81
C GLN A 19 4.18 -3.11 -4.92
N ARG A 20 5.13 -3.86 -5.49
CA ARG A 20 4.85 -4.91 -6.48
C ARG A 20 3.96 -6.02 -5.94
N GLU A 21 4.20 -6.44 -4.70
CA GLU A 21 3.41 -7.49 -4.04
C GLU A 21 2.00 -6.99 -3.76
N ILE A 22 1.86 -5.77 -3.23
CA ILE A 22 0.57 -5.13 -2.97
C ILE A 22 -0.25 -5.03 -4.26
N HIS A 23 0.38 -4.59 -5.35
CA HIS A 23 -0.27 -4.50 -6.66
C HIS A 23 -0.66 -5.89 -7.21
N SER A 24 0.17 -6.92 -6.99
CA SER A 24 -0.17 -8.30 -7.35
C SER A 24 -1.40 -8.79 -6.61
N VAL A 25 -1.47 -8.56 -5.29
CA VAL A 25 -2.64 -8.91 -4.46
C VAL A 25 -3.89 -8.20 -4.96
N ALA A 26 -3.80 -6.90 -5.26
CA ALA A 26 -4.93 -6.12 -5.78
C ALA A 26 -5.47 -6.68 -7.11
N LEU A 27 -4.58 -7.08 -8.03
CA LEU A 27 -4.98 -7.73 -9.27
C LEU A 27 -5.70 -9.07 -9.01
N GLN A 28 -5.16 -9.90 -8.10
CA GLN A 28 -5.78 -11.18 -7.74
C GLN A 28 -7.16 -10.98 -7.10
N LEU A 29 -7.32 -9.97 -6.24
CA LEU A 29 -8.60 -9.62 -5.63
C LEU A 29 -9.63 -9.10 -6.64
N GLY A 30 -9.17 -8.39 -7.67
CA GLY A 30 -10.01 -7.94 -8.79
C GLY A 30 -10.50 -9.09 -9.68
N LEU A 31 -9.74 -10.18 -9.77
CA LEU A 31 -10.10 -11.39 -10.53
C LEU A 31 -10.97 -12.36 -9.73
N ALA A 32 -10.99 -12.26 -8.40
CA ALA A 32 -11.76 -13.14 -7.54
C ALA A 32 -13.28 -12.91 -7.70
N ASN A 33 -14.03 -14.00 -7.86
CA ASN A 33 -15.48 -13.95 -8.09
C ASN A 33 -16.32 -14.03 -6.81
N SER A 34 -15.70 -14.25 -5.65
CA SER A 34 -16.41 -14.43 -4.38
C SER A 34 -15.61 -13.87 -3.21
N ASP A 35 -16.31 -13.41 -2.18
CA ASP A 35 -15.69 -12.87 -0.96
C ASP A 35 -14.85 -13.91 -0.21
N THR A 36 -15.25 -15.18 -0.26
CA THR A 36 -14.46 -16.30 0.28
C THR A 36 -13.10 -16.41 -0.40
N GLU A 37 -13.07 -16.26 -1.72
CA GLU A 37 -11.86 -16.36 -2.54
C GLU A 37 -10.94 -15.17 -2.28
N ARG A 38 -11.51 -13.96 -2.18
CA ARG A 38 -10.79 -12.75 -1.74
C ARG A 38 -10.15 -12.93 -0.36
N LYS A 39 -10.89 -13.51 0.58
CA LYS A 39 -10.39 -13.76 1.94
C LYS A 39 -9.26 -14.79 1.95
N GLN A 40 -9.35 -15.84 1.13
CA GLN A 40 -8.26 -16.83 1.00
C GLN A 40 -7.01 -16.25 0.33
N ILE A 41 -7.17 -15.38 -0.67
CA ILE A 41 -6.05 -14.67 -1.29
C ILE A 41 -5.33 -13.86 -0.21
N LEU A 42 -6.04 -12.99 0.52
CA LEU A 42 -5.46 -12.18 1.59
C LEU A 42 -4.79 -13.03 2.68
N ASP A 43 -5.44 -14.10 3.12
CA ASP A 43 -4.91 -15.06 4.09
C ASP A 43 -3.59 -15.71 3.61
N SER A 44 -3.51 -16.06 2.32
CA SER A 44 -2.29 -16.61 1.72
C SER A 44 -1.10 -15.64 1.71
N PHE A 45 -1.36 -14.33 1.75
CA PHE A 45 -0.34 -13.29 1.87
C PHE A 45 -0.10 -12.87 3.33
N GLY A 46 -0.78 -13.49 4.29
CA GLY A 46 -0.71 -13.12 5.71
C GLY A 46 -1.31 -11.75 6.00
N MET A 47 -2.20 -11.27 5.12
CA MET A 47 -2.74 -9.91 5.15
C MET A 47 -4.22 -9.94 5.53
N THR A 48 -4.68 -8.93 6.27
CA THR A 48 -6.10 -8.74 6.55
C THR A 48 -6.72 -7.77 5.54
N ILE A 49 -8.05 -7.75 5.46
CA ILE A 49 -8.77 -6.76 4.64
C ILE A 49 -8.48 -5.33 5.10
N GLU A 50 -8.28 -5.14 6.40
CA GLU A 50 -7.96 -3.83 6.99
C GLU A 50 -6.56 -3.38 6.57
N GLU A 51 -5.56 -4.25 6.70
CA GLU A 51 -4.18 -3.99 6.23
C GLU A 51 -4.16 -3.68 4.73
N PHE A 52 -4.90 -4.44 3.91
CA PHE A 52 -5.00 -4.18 2.47
C PHE A 52 -5.64 -2.81 2.18
N ASN A 53 -6.71 -2.46 2.90
CA ASN A 53 -7.36 -1.15 2.74
C ASN A 53 -6.48 -0.01 3.24
N GLU A 54 -5.66 -0.21 4.26
CA GLU A 54 -4.69 0.79 4.70
C GLU A 54 -3.63 0.99 3.60
N LEU A 55 -3.07 -0.08 3.05
CA LEU A 55 -2.06 -0.02 1.99
C LEU A 55 -2.57 0.58 0.68
N PHE A 56 -3.85 0.35 0.32
CA PHE A 56 -4.46 0.90 -0.89
C PHE A 56 -5.17 2.25 -0.65
N GLY A 57 -5.63 2.50 0.57
CA GLY A 57 -6.35 3.71 0.97
C GLY A 57 -5.42 4.86 1.36
N HIS A 58 -4.15 4.58 1.63
CA HIS A 58 -3.15 5.61 1.94
C HIS A 58 -2.81 6.52 0.74
N ASP A 59 -3.34 6.26 -0.46
CA ASP A 59 -3.25 7.19 -1.59
C ASP A 59 -4.12 8.45 -1.40
N SER A 60 -5.01 8.47 -0.40
CA SER A 60 -5.97 9.57 -0.20
C SER A 60 -5.66 10.56 0.92
N GLY A 61 -4.51 10.48 1.62
CA GLY A 61 -4.36 11.19 2.89
C GLY A 61 -2.95 11.57 3.37
N SER A 62 -2.03 11.97 2.50
CA SER A 62 -0.94 12.90 2.87
C SER A 62 -0.46 13.73 1.67
N ALA A 63 -1.42 14.31 0.96
CA ALA A 63 -1.21 15.60 0.31
C ALA A 63 -1.98 16.64 1.13
N GLY A 64 -1.50 16.91 2.34
CA GLY A 64 -1.88 18.16 3.01
C GLY A 64 -1.26 19.31 2.22
N PRO A 65 -2.04 20.28 1.71
CA PRO A 65 -1.46 21.51 1.21
C PRO A 65 -1.16 22.38 2.42
N ASP A 66 0.09 22.43 2.87
CA ASP A 66 0.52 23.45 3.82
C ASP A 66 2.03 23.65 3.70
N ASP A 67 2.43 24.66 2.93
CA ASP A 67 3.11 25.85 3.48
C ASP A 67 3.64 26.75 2.32
N GLY A 68 3.23 28.02 2.32
CA GLY A 68 3.71 29.07 1.41
C GLY A 68 2.65 30.09 0.98
#